data_AF-A0A0G1YL91-F1
#
_entry.id   AF-A0A0G1YL91-F1
#
_cell.length_a   1.000
_cell.length_b   1.000
_cell.length_c   1.000
_cell.angle_alpha   90.00
_cell.angle_beta   90.00
_cell.angle_gamma   90.00
#
_symmetry.space_group_name_H-M   'P 1'
#
loop_
_entity.id
_entity.type
_entity.pdbx_description
1 polymer ?
#
loop_
_entity_poly.entity_id
_entity_poly.type
_entity_poly.pdbx_seq_one_letter_code
_entity_poly.pdbx_strand_id
1 'polypeptide(L)'
;MSMKIPFFVTALLLSGAGCVVNRVSEPMPAPTQTSARVEGVVIVGQFSGTEMACGFLEDTPVGARVPCNYGSVSLGLLIDDGREVWIDGYQCGAREIMVRDVVTAHAEYETSDCAGGLVPGERAALEGVLDLRQGLWRYGMQVDEWWMTVEN
;
A
#
# COMPACT_ATOMS: atom_id res chain seq x y z
N MET A 1 60.43 -6.18 -49.23
CA MET A 1 60.00 -7.11 -48.16
C MET A 1 58.52 -6.83 -47.91
N SER A 2 57.55 -7.51 -48.55
CA SER A 2 57.08 -8.88 -48.30
C SER A 2 57.00 -9.24 -46.82
N MET A 3 55.79 -9.23 -46.24
CA MET A 3 55.08 -10.48 -45.91
C MET A 3 53.61 -10.20 -45.54
N LYS A 4 52.71 -10.95 -46.17
CA LYS A 4 51.31 -11.15 -45.77
C LYS A 4 51.28 -12.10 -44.57
N ILE A 5 50.27 -12.02 -43.70
CA ILE A 5 49.47 -13.16 -43.21
C ILE A 5 48.18 -12.61 -42.56
N PRO A 6 47.00 -13.13 -42.95
CA PRO A 6 45.72 -12.85 -42.32
C PRO A 6 45.49 -13.78 -41.12
N PHE A 7 44.77 -13.34 -40.09
CA PHE A 7 44.15 -14.25 -39.13
C PHE A 7 42.66 -13.95 -39.01
N PHE A 8 41.90 -14.81 -39.70
CA PHE A 8 40.55 -15.18 -39.34
C PHE A 8 40.53 -15.66 -37.88
N VAL A 9 39.66 -15.08 -37.05
CA VAL A 9 39.10 -15.80 -35.89
C VAL A 9 37.59 -15.61 -35.94
N THR A 10 36.95 -16.58 -36.56
CA THR A 10 35.52 -16.88 -36.42
C THR A 10 35.29 -17.37 -34.99
N ALA A 11 34.72 -16.55 -34.12
CA ALA A 11 34.18 -17.00 -32.84
C ALA A 11 32.66 -17.17 -33.00
N LEU A 12 32.28 -18.36 -33.47
CA LEU A 12 30.94 -18.90 -33.38
C LEU A 12 30.81 -19.52 -31.99
N LEU A 13 30.10 -18.89 -31.05
CA LEU A 13 29.74 -19.50 -29.78
C LEU A 13 28.25 -19.28 -29.46
N LEU A 14 27.50 -20.32 -29.80
CA LEU A 14 26.50 -20.98 -28.96
C LEU A 14 25.31 -20.14 -28.47
N SER A 15 24.23 -20.24 -29.27
CA SER A 15 22.92 -20.72 -28.81
C SER A 15 22.67 -20.65 -27.29
N GLY A 16 22.36 -19.46 -26.80
CA GLY A 16 21.53 -19.32 -25.61
C GLY A 16 20.13 -19.79 -25.96
N ALA A 17 19.88 -21.10 -25.82
CA ALA A 17 18.53 -21.61 -25.66
C ALA A 17 18.01 -21.05 -24.33
N GLY A 18 17.52 -19.81 -24.36
CA GLY A 18 16.70 -19.28 -23.30
C GLY A 18 15.48 -20.17 -23.25
N CYS A 19 15.41 -21.05 -22.26
CA CYS A 19 14.16 -21.63 -21.83
C CYS A 19 13.25 -20.45 -21.52
N VAL A 20 12.39 -20.09 -22.47
CA VAL A 20 11.21 -19.29 -22.19
C VAL A 20 10.36 -20.20 -21.33
N VAL A 21 10.59 -20.12 -20.01
CA VAL A 21 9.70 -20.72 -19.04
C VAL A 21 8.41 -19.92 -19.21
N ASN A 22 7.53 -20.41 -20.08
CA ASN A 22 6.11 -20.12 -20.01
C ASN A 22 5.69 -20.59 -18.62
N ARG A 23 5.81 -19.70 -17.64
CA ARG A 23 5.08 -19.84 -16.39
C ARG A 23 3.63 -19.77 -16.81
N VAL A 24 3.02 -20.94 -16.97
CA VAL A 24 1.58 -21.09 -16.94
C VAL A 24 1.19 -20.41 -15.64
N SER A 25 0.62 -19.21 -15.72
CA SER A 25 0.03 -18.55 -14.58
C SER A 25 -1.02 -19.52 -14.06
N GLU A 26 -0.71 -20.19 -12.94
CA GLU A 26 -1.70 -21.00 -12.26
C GLU A 26 -2.92 -20.10 -12.00
N PRO A 27 -4.14 -20.57 -12.28
CA PRO A 27 -5.33 -19.78 -12.03
C PRO A 27 -5.34 -19.39 -10.55
N MET A 28 -5.30 -18.08 -10.31
CA MET A 28 -5.35 -17.53 -8.95
C MET A 28 -6.57 -18.11 -8.24
N PRO A 29 -6.42 -18.67 -7.03
CA PRO A 29 -7.54 -19.21 -6.27
C PRO A 29 -8.57 -18.10 -6.03
N ALA A 30 -9.86 -18.44 -6.15
CA ALA A 30 -10.93 -17.48 -5.91
C ALA A 30 -10.86 -16.93 -4.47
N PRO A 31 -11.23 -15.65 -4.25
CA PRO A 31 -11.26 -15.05 -2.92
C PRO A 31 -12.11 -15.90 -1.96
N THR A 32 -11.57 -16.23 -0.79
CA THR A 32 -12.28 -17.04 0.21
C THR A 32 -13.16 -16.12 1.06
N GLN A 33 -14.44 -16.01 0.71
CA GLN A 33 -15.41 -15.29 1.54
C GLN A 33 -15.81 -16.14 2.74
N THR A 34 -15.67 -15.60 3.95
CA THR A 34 -16.08 -16.29 5.19
C THR A 34 -16.70 -15.29 6.15
N SER A 35 -17.88 -15.63 6.69
CA SER A 35 -18.47 -14.87 7.79
C SER A 35 -17.56 -14.97 9.01
N ALA A 36 -17.17 -13.84 9.57
CA ALA A 36 -16.20 -13.76 10.65
C ALA A 36 -16.52 -12.60 11.59
N ARG A 37 -16.15 -12.79 12.86
CA ARG A 37 -15.98 -11.71 13.82
C ARG A 37 -14.49 -11.38 13.93
N VAL A 38 -14.12 -10.13 13.70
CA VAL A 38 -12.73 -9.65 13.78
C VAL A 38 -12.64 -8.58 14.84
N GLU A 39 -11.63 -8.70 15.71
CA GLU A 39 -11.31 -7.71 16.74
C GLU A 39 -9.88 -7.22 16.55
N GLY A 40 -9.68 -5.90 16.70
CA GLY A 40 -8.37 -5.29 16.57
C GLY A 40 -8.38 -3.82 16.94
N VAL A 41 -7.24 -3.16 16.75
CA VAL A 41 -7.10 -1.70 16.90
C VAL A 41 -7.47 -1.02 15.59
N VAL A 42 -8.33 0.00 15.64
CA VAL A 42 -8.70 0.78 14.46
C VAL A 42 -7.48 1.52 13.93
N ILE A 43 -7.16 1.28 12.67
CA ILE A 43 -6.06 1.94 11.95
C ILE A 43 -6.60 2.78 10.80
N VAL A 44 -5.80 3.76 10.39
CA VAL A 44 -6.02 4.59 9.20
C VAL A 44 -5.09 4.13 8.10
N GLY A 45 -5.58 4.15 6.86
CA GLY A 45 -4.86 3.63 5.70
C GLY A 45 -4.71 4.64 4.58
N GLN A 46 -5.15 4.22 3.41
CA GLN A 46 -4.97 4.94 2.16
C GLN A 46 -5.70 6.28 2.20
N PHE A 47 -4.96 7.37 1.99
CA PHE A 47 -5.53 8.69 1.77
C PHE A 47 -6.12 8.81 0.36
N SER A 48 -7.25 9.49 0.25
CA SER A 48 -7.87 9.88 -1.01
C SER A 48 -8.36 11.32 -0.87
N GLY A 49 -7.97 12.23 -1.76
CA GLY A 49 -8.35 13.63 -1.60
C GLY A 49 -7.65 14.57 -2.56
N THR A 50 -7.51 15.83 -2.14
CA THR A 50 -6.70 16.80 -2.85
C THR A 50 -5.23 16.37 -2.83
N GLU A 51 -4.53 16.47 -3.95
CA GLU A 51 -3.08 16.23 -4.02
C GLU A 51 -2.38 17.52 -4.42
N MET A 52 -2.28 18.45 -3.47
CA MET A 52 -1.43 19.63 -3.63
C MET A 52 -0.02 19.29 -3.14
N ALA A 53 0.98 19.63 -3.94
CA ALA A 53 2.36 19.51 -3.51
C ALA A 53 2.62 20.49 -2.37
N CYS A 54 2.83 19.96 -1.16
CA CYS A 54 3.24 20.74 -0.01
C CYS A 54 4.70 20.50 0.29
N GLY A 55 5.39 21.58 0.67
CA GLY A 55 6.77 21.54 1.08
C GLY A 55 6.98 22.44 2.27
N PHE A 56 8.11 22.24 2.93
CA PHE A 56 8.58 23.16 3.94
C PHE A 56 9.39 24.27 3.28
N LEU A 57 9.25 25.49 3.81
CA LEU A 57 10.23 26.54 3.54
C LEU A 57 11.58 26.15 4.17
N GLU A 58 12.68 26.62 3.61
CA GLU A 58 14.04 26.25 4.05
C GLU A 58 14.24 26.45 5.56
N ASP A 59 13.69 27.54 6.09
CA ASP A 59 13.74 27.99 7.48
C ASP A 59 12.70 27.35 8.42
N THR A 60 11.84 26.47 7.91
CA THR A 60 10.84 25.80 8.76
C THR A 60 11.54 24.97 9.85
N PRO A 61 11.16 25.09 11.13
CA PRO A 61 11.81 24.32 12.19
C PRO A 61 11.48 22.83 12.12
N VAL A 62 12.39 21.99 12.64
CA VAL A 62 12.10 20.57 12.91
C VAL A 62 10.93 20.48 13.91
N GLY A 63 10.02 19.55 13.66
CA GLY A 63 8.78 19.37 14.41
C GLY A 63 7.63 20.27 13.95
N ALA A 64 7.85 21.13 12.96
CA ALA A 64 6.74 21.90 12.37
C ALA A 64 5.70 20.95 11.76
N ARG A 65 4.43 21.24 12.05
CA ARG A 65 3.25 20.56 11.54
C ARG A 65 2.53 21.49 10.58
N VAL A 66 2.51 21.18 9.30
CA VAL A 66 1.90 22.01 8.26
C VAL A 66 0.77 21.23 7.60
N PRO A 67 -0.48 21.69 7.73
CA PRO A 67 -1.58 21.06 7.03
C PRO A 67 -1.45 21.24 5.51
N CYS A 68 -1.66 20.14 4.79
CA CYS A 68 -1.37 20.05 3.37
C CYS A 68 -2.62 19.76 2.55
N ASN A 69 -3.18 18.56 2.70
CA ASN A 69 -4.27 18.06 1.89
C ASN A 69 -5.52 17.78 2.73
N TYR A 70 -6.68 17.88 2.08
CA TYR A 70 -7.96 17.48 2.67
C TYR A 70 -8.55 16.35 1.84
N GLY A 71 -9.14 15.38 2.52
CA GLY A 71 -9.67 14.18 1.87
C GLY A 71 -10.32 13.24 2.86
N SER A 72 -10.18 11.96 2.59
CA SER A 72 -10.57 10.87 3.46
C SER A 72 -9.44 9.85 3.57
N VAL A 73 -9.47 9.07 4.65
CA VAL A 73 -8.63 7.87 4.81
C VAL A 73 -9.51 6.65 4.96
N SER A 74 -9.10 5.53 4.37
CA SER A 74 -9.72 4.24 4.65
C SER A 74 -9.50 3.83 6.10
N LEU A 75 -10.49 3.15 6.68
CA LEU A 75 -10.37 2.53 8.00
C LEU A 75 -10.09 1.03 7.88
N GLY A 76 -9.34 0.52 8.84
CA GLY A 76 -9.09 -0.91 9.00
C GLY A 76 -8.94 -1.32 10.46
N LEU A 77 -8.73 -2.61 10.70
CA LEU A 77 -8.35 -3.17 11.98
C LEU A 77 -6.95 -3.79 11.88
N LEU A 78 -6.05 -3.44 12.79
CA LEU A 78 -4.84 -4.20 13.06
C LEU A 78 -5.16 -5.23 14.13
N ILE A 79 -5.18 -6.50 13.75
CA ILE A 79 -5.51 -7.61 14.66
C ILE A 79 -4.24 -8.11 15.36
N ASP A 80 -4.40 -8.89 16.43
CA ASP A 80 -3.30 -9.28 17.33
C ASP A 80 -2.18 -10.09 16.65
N ASP A 81 -2.45 -10.74 15.52
CA ASP A 81 -1.44 -11.47 14.74
C ASP A 81 -0.62 -10.56 13.79
N GLY A 82 -0.87 -9.25 13.80
CA GLY A 82 -0.19 -8.25 12.98
C GLY A 82 -0.82 -8.04 11.60
N ARG A 83 -1.91 -8.72 11.27
CA ARG A 83 -2.61 -8.55 9.99
C ARG A 83 -3.50 -7.30 10.00
N GLU A 84 -3.52 -6.62 8.86
CA GLU A 84 -4.43 -5.53 8.58
C GLU A 84 -5.68 -6.06 7.87
N VAL A 85 -6.86 -5.66 8.35
CA VAL A 85 -8.16 -5.94 7.72
C VAL A 85 -8.84 -4.62 7.41
N TRP A 86 -8.93 -4.25 6.12
CA TRP A 86 -9.63 -3.05 5.68
C TRP A 86 -11.14 -3.22 5.79
N ILE A 87 -11.84 -2.18 6.18
CA ILE A 87 -13.29 -2.23 6.35
C ILE A 87 -13.92 -1.55 5.13
N ASP A 88 -14.64 -2.33 4.33
CA ASP A 88 -15.18 -1.88 3.05
C ASP A 88 -16.21 -0.77 3.25
N GLY A 89 -16.02 0.35 2.55
CA GLY A 89 -16.87 1.54 2.65
C GLY A 89 -16.70 2.38 3.92
N TYR A 90 -15.82 2.00 4.87
CA TYR A 90 -15.59 2.78 6.08
C TYR A 90 -14.40 3.71 5.92
N GLN A 91 -14.66 5.00 6.14
CA GLN A 91 -13.67 6.07 5.99
C GLN A 91 -13.81 7.09 7.11
N CYS A 92 -12.75 7.85 7.33
CA CYS A 92 -12.80 9.11 8.07
C CYS A 92 -12.54 10.27 7.11
N GLY A 93 -13.13 11.44 7.39
CA GLY A 93 -12.56 12.68 6.91
C GLY A 93 -11.12 12.81 7.43
N ALA A 94 -10.23 13.33 6.60
CA ALA A 94 -8.82 13.43 6.94
C ALA A 94 -8.22 14.74 6.45
N ARG A 95 -7.36 15.29 7.30
CA ARG A 95 -6.42 16.35 6.95
C ARG A 95 -5.01 15.79 7.03
N GLU A 96 -4.33 15.75 5.90
CA GLU A 96 -2.92 15.38 5.84
C GLU A 96 -2.09 16.53 6.43
N ILE A 97 -1.25 16.19 7.39
CA ILE A 97 -0.33 17.08 8.07
C ILE A 97 1.08 16.64 7.71
N MET A 98 1.83 17.49 7.02
CA MET A 98 3.25 17.29 6.81
C MET A 98 3.99 17.64 8.09
N VAL A 99 4.82 16.72 8.58
CA VAL A 99 5.67 16.90 9.76
C VAL A 99 7.13 16.94 9.34
N ARG A 100 7.84 17.98 9.77
CA ARG A 100 9.27 18.15 9.45
C ARG A 100 10.12 17.35 10.43
N ASP A 101 10.81 16.34 9.92
CA ASP A 101 11.84 15.63 10.67
C ASP A 101 13.21 16.31 10.53
N VAL A 102 14.22 15.76 11.22
CA VAL A 102 15.60 16.28 11.20
C VAL A 102 16.21 16.20 9.81
N VAL A 103 15.82 15.21 9.01
CA VAL A 103 16.42 14.89 7.70
C VAL A 103 15.40 14.98 6.57
N THR A 104 14.12 14.74 6.85
CA THR A 104 13.07 14.53 5.85
C THR A 104 11.75 15.18 6.29
N ALA A 105 10.69 14.87 5.56
CA ALA A 105 9.31 15.12 5.95
C ALA A 105 8.55 13.78 5.90
N HIS A 106 7.57 13.61 6.78
CA HIS A 106 6.58 12.53 6.67
C HIS A 106 5.17 13.09 6.79
N ALA A 107 4.20 12.31 6.33
CA ALA A 107 2.78 12.63 6.46
C ALA A 107 2.19 11.98 7.71
N GLU A 108 1.36 12.75 8.42
CA GLU A 108 0.45 12.28 9.45
C GLU A 108 -0.99 12.67 9.08
N TYR A 109 -1.99 12.04 9.68
CA TYR A 109 -3.40 12.30 9.38
C TYR A 109 -4.14 12.72 10.64
N GLU A 110 -4.75 13.91 10.61
CA GLU A 110 -5.74 14.33 11.59
C GLU A 110 -7.12 13.93 11.06
N THR A 111 -7.78 12.99 11.74
CA THR A 111 -9.06 12.41 11.29
C THR A 111 -10.28 13.04 11.96
N SER A 112 -11.37 13.15 11.23
CA SER A 112 -12.69 13.56 11.71
C SER A 112 -13.80 12.70 11.10
N ASP A 113 -15.00 12.75 11.68
CA ASP A 113 -16.24 12.22 11.08
C ASP A 113 -16.14 10.76 10.60
N CYS A 114 -15.51 9.91 11.42
CA CYS A 114 -15.28 8.52 11.09
C CYS A 114 -16.57 7.70 11.02
N ALA A 115 -16.71 6.91 9.95
CA ALA A 115 -17.85 6.04 9.72
C ALA A 115 -18.03 5.02 10.86
N GLY A 116 -19.30 4.75 11.20
CA GLY A 116 -19.67 3.72 12.18
C GLY A 116 -19.19 3.97 13.61
N GLY A 117 -18.78 5.19 13.95
CA GLY A 117 -18.26 5.51 15.29
C GLY A 117 -16.91 4.87 15.60
N LEU A 118 -16.19 4.37 14.59
CA LEU A 118 -14.85 3.83 14.75
C LEU A 118 -13.86 4.96 15.01
N VAL A 119 -13.09 4.85 16.10
CA VAL A 119 -12.11 5.85 16.51
C VAL A 119 -10.70 5.30 16.29
N PRO A 120 -9.86 5.91 15.42
CA PRO A 120 -8.48 5.48 15.23
C PRO A 120 -7.70 5.36 16.55
N GLY A 121 -6.98 4.25 16.71
CA GLY A 121 -6.22 3.92 17.93
C GLY A 121 -7.02 3.19 19.01
N GLU A 122 -8.36 3.14 18.92
CA GLU A 122 -9.19 2.38 19.85
C GLU A 122 -9.42 0.94 19.37
N ARG A 123 -9.77 0.04 20.30
CA ARG A 123 -10.17 -1.32 19.96
C ARG A 123 -11.61 -1.36 19.49
N ALA A 124 -11.88 -2.16 18.45
CA ALA A 124 -13.21 -2.45 17.96
C ALA A 124 -13.35 -3.92 17.59
N ALA A 125 -14.58 -4.43 17.65
CA ALA A 125 -14.95 -5.76 17.17
C ALA A 125 -16.09 -5.62 16.15
N LEU A 126 -15.90 -6.19 14.97
CA LEU A 126 -16.83 -6.12 13.86
C LEU A 126 -17.22 -7.52 13.40
N GLU A 127 -18.46 -7.66 12.93
CA GLU A 127 -18.98 -8.87 12.33
C GLU A 127 -19.32 -8.60 10.85
N GLY A 128 -18.99 -9.55 9.99
CA GLY A 128 -19.28 -9.41 8.57
C GLY A 128 -18.62 -10.49 7.71
N VAL A 129 -18.51 -10.21 6.42
CA VAL A 129 -17.88 -11.11 5.45
C VAL A 129 -16.44 -10.67 5.23
N LEU A 130 -15.51 -11.55 5.57
CA LEU A 130 -14.08 -11.37 5.31
C LEU A 130 -13.73 -11.92 3.92
N ASP A 131 -12.96 -11.16 3.16
CA ASP A 131 -12.54 -11.43 1.79
C ASP A 131 -11.04 -11.15 1.60
N LEU A 132 -10.34 -11.98 0.83
CA LEU A 132 -8.94 -11.75 0.46
C LEU A 132 -8.88 -11.23 -0.98
N ARG A 133 -8.60 -9.94 -1.15
CA ARG A 133 -8.44 -9.32 -2.46
C ARG A 133 -6.99 -9.42 -2.89
N GLN A 134 -6.74 -10.16 -3.96
CA GLN A 134 -5.39 -10.44 -4.45
C GLN A 134 -4.95 -9.48 -5.55
N GLY A 135 -3.65 -9.20 -5.61
CA GLY A 135 -3.04 -8.45 -6.71
C GLY A 135 -3.44 -6.96 -6.78
N LEU A 136 -3.81 -6.36 -5.66
CA LEU A 136 -4.10 -4.93 -5.57
C LEU A 136 -2.81 -4.11 -5.69
N TRP A 137 -2.86 -2.96 -6.36
CA TRP A 137 -1.71 -2.07 -6.48
C TRP A 137 -1.68 -1.05 -5.34
N ARG A 138 -0.59 -1.04 -4.56
CA ARG A 138 -0.36 -0.10 -3.47
C ARG A 138 1.11 0.29 -3.44
N TYR A 139 1.42 1.59 -3.37
CA TYR A 139 2.81 2.13 -3.39
C TYR A 139 3.71 1.56 -4.51
N GLY A 140 3.14 1.31 -5.68
CA GLY A 140 3.89 0.80 -6.84
C GLY A 140 4.25 -0.70 -6.75
N MET A 141 3.65 -1.45 -5.83
CA MET A 141 3.78 -2.90 -5.75
C MET A 141 2.41 -3.59 -5.71
N GLN A 142 2.35 -4.83 -6.19
CA GLN A 142 1.17 -5.68 -6.00
C GLN A 142 1.19 -6.29 -4.60
N VAL A 143 0.05 -6.19 -3.91
CA VAL A 143 -0.18 -6.72 -2.56
C VAL A 143 -1.50 -7.46 -2.51
N ASP A 144 -1.60 -8.41 -1.59
CA ASP A 144 -2.85 -9.06 -1.23
C ASP A 144 -3.36 -8.43 0.07
N GLU A 145 -4.65 -8.12 0.14
CA GLU A 145 -5.24 -7.42 1.28
C GLU A 145 -6.51 -8.11 1.76
N TRP A 146 -6.67 -8.15 3.08
CA TRP A 146 -7.91 -8.59 3.71
C TRP A 146 -8.89 -7.44 3.80
N TRP A 147 -10.13 -7.69 3.39
CA TRP A 147 -11.23 -6.74 3.39
C TRP A 147 -12.43 -7.33 4.12
N MET A 148 -13.15 -6.53 4.88
CA MET A 148 -14.36 -6.90 5.59
C MET A 148 -15.54 -6.05 5.13
N THR A 149 -16.60 -6.68 4.65
CA THR A 149 -17.90 -6.03 4.48
C THR A 149 -18.72 -6.25 5.75
N VAL A 150 -19.00 -5.18 6.50
CA VAL A 150 -19.77 -5.26 7.76
C VAL A 150 -21.24 -5.53 7.46
N GLU A 151 -21.82 -6.50 8.15
CA GLU A 151 -23.26 -6.79 8.10
C GLU A 151 -23.98 -5.91 9.14
N ASN A 152 -24.97 -5.12 8.71
CA ASN A 152 -25.80 -4.27 9.58
C ASN A 152 -26.99 -5.02 10.16
#